data_AF-A0A1Q7B4Q0-F1
#
_entry.id   AF-A0A1Q7B4Q0-F1
#
_cell.length_a   1.000
_cell.length_b   1.000
_cell.length_c   1.000
_cell.angle_alpha   90.00
_cell.angle_beta   90.00
_cell.angle_gamma   90.00
#
_symmetry.space_group_name_H-M   'P 1'
#
loop_
_entity.id
_entity.type
_entity.pdbx_description
1 polymer ?
#
loop_
_entity_poly.entity_id
_entity_poly.type
_entity_poly.pdbx_seq_one_letter_code
_entity_poly.pdbx_strand_id
1 'polypeptide(L)' 'MMVSRMVAVQTIEQATQVAVDFVRKYYSFVYPIAARKVTSSWVVDLDISYFRPSYIRVKIFADTGSLEDFKVTLGPLL' A
#
# COMPACT_ATOMS: atom_id res chain seq x y z
N MET A 1 -13.65 7.19 24.37
CA MET A 1 -12.78 6.28 23.59
C MET A 1 -13.53 5.92 22.33
N MET A 2 -13.08 6.40 21.16
CA MET A 2 -13.70 6.09 19.87
C MET A 2 -12.96 4.89 19.29
N VAL A 3 -13.60 3.72 19.29
CA VAL A 3 -13.07 2.54 18.61
C VAL A 3 -13.29 2.79 17.13
N SER A 4 -12.24 3.12 16.38
CA SER A 4 -12.30 3.11 14.92
C SER A 4 -12.76 1.72 14.51
N ARG A 5 -13.96 1.63 13.92
CA ARG A 5 -14.44 0.39 13.31
C ARG A 5 -13.35 -0.02 12.31
N MET A 6 -12.65 -1.13 12.56
CA MET A 6 -11.72 -1.70 11.59
C MET A 6 -12.55 -2.11 10.38
N VAL A 7 -12.58 -1.26 9.36
CA VAL A 7 -13.40 -1.46 8.17
C VAL A 7 -12.63 -2.38 7.26
N ALA A 8 -13.21 -3.54 6.98
CA ALA A 8 -12.70 -4.44 5.95
C ALA A 8 -12.48 -3.65 4.65
N VAL A 9 -11.31 -3.83 4.04
CA VAL A 9 -10.97 -3.23 2.77
C VAL A 9 -11.60 -4.07 1.66
N GLN A 10 -12.63 -3.51 1.03
CA GLN A 10 -13.45 -4.22 0.06
C GLN A 10 -13.13 -3.83 -1.38
N THR A 11 -12.56 -2.65 -1.61
CA THR A 11 -12.33 -2.12 -2.95
C THR A 11 -10.85 -1.81 -3.22
N ILE A 12 -10.53 -1.70 -4.52
CA ILE A 12 -9.20 -1.32 -5.01
C ILE A 12 -8.84 0.08 -4.49
N GLU A 13 -9.79 1.01 -4.49
CA GLU A 13 -9.60 2.40 -4.08
C GLU A 13 -9.30 2.48 -2.59
N GLN A 14 -10.02 1.72 -1.76
CA GLN A 14 -9.77 1.65 -0.33
C GLN A 14 -8.39 1.08 -0.03
N ALA A 15 -8.01 -0.02 -0.68
CA ALA A 15 -6.69 -0.62 -0.52
C ALA A 15 -5.57 0.35 -0.92
N THR A 16 -5.76 1.02 -2.06
CA THR A 16 -4.82 2.02 -2.58
C THR A 16 -4.67 3.18 -1.61
N GLN A 17 -5.77 3.70 -1.07
CA GLN A 17 -5.76 4.80 -0.13
C GLN A 17 -5.01 4.43 1.15
N VAL A 18 -5.29 3.24 1.73
CA VAL A 18 -4.58 2.75 2.93
C VAL A 18 -3.07 2.62 2.67
N ALA A 19 -2.68 2.08 1.52
CA ALA A 19 -1.27 1.95 1.15
C ALA A 19 -0.60 3.32 0.99
N VAL A 20 -1.24 4.26 0.29
CA VAL A 20 -0.71 5.63 0.09
C VAL A 20 -0.56 6.35 1.43
N ASP A 21 -1.56 6.27 2.31
CA ASP A 21 -1.51 6.92 3.63
C ASP A 21 -0.43 6.32 4.54
N PHE A 22 -0.16 5.02 4.41
CA PHE A 22 0.99 4.40 5.06
C PHE A 22 2.32 4.93 4.51
N VAL A 23 2.51 4.92 3.19
CA VAL A 23 3.80 5.24 2.56
C VAL A 23 4.14 6.73 2.64
N ARG A 24 3.14 7.62 2.59
CA ARG A 24 3.33 9.09 2.71
C ARG A 24 3.95 9.53 4.04
N LYS A 25 3.95 8.67 5.07
CA LYS A 25 4.65 8.94 6.33
C LYS A 25 6.16 8.96 6.17
N TYR A 26 6.69 8.33 5.12
CA TYR A 26 8.12 8.15 4.88
C TYR A 26 8.59 8.76 3.56
N TYR A 27 7.71 8.87 2.56
CA TYR A 27 8.06 9.35 1.23
C TYR A 27 7.16 10.53 0.81
N SER A 28 7.80 11.62 0.36
CA SER A 28 7.09 12.82 -0.10
C SER A 28 6.43 12.65 -1.47
N PHE A 29 6.92 11.71 -2.29
CA PHE A 29 6.32 11.35 -3.57
C PHE A 29 5.87 9.90 -3.54
N VAL A 30 4.60 9.68 -3.85
CA VAL A 30 3.96 8.37 -3.87
C VAL A 30 2.93 8.37 -4.99
N TYR A 31 3.07 7.47 -5.95
CA TYR A 31 2.13 7.31 -7.06
C TYR A 31 1.67 5.85 -7.16
N PRO A 32 0.36 5.56 -7.10
CA PRO A 32 -0.13 4.19 -7.27
C PRO A 32 0.12 3.63 -8.68
N ILE A 33 0.70 2.44 -8.76
CA ILE A 33 0.94 1.73 -10.03
C ILE A 33 -0.17 0.71 -10.25
N ALA A 34 -0.42 -0.14 -9.26
CA ALA A 34 -1.40 -1.22 -9.35
C ALA A 34 -1.88 -1.64 -7.97
N ALA A 35 -3.11 -2.13 -7.90
CA ALA A 35 -3.65 -2.75 -6.69
C ALA A 35 -4.48 -3.98 -7.08
N ARG A 36 -4.30 -5.08 -6.33
CA ARG A 36 -4.98 -6.35 -6.58
C ARG A 36 -5.25 -7.11 -5.29
N LYS A 37 -6.33 -7.87 -5.25
CA LYS A 37 -6.60 -8.79 -4.14
C LYS A 37 -5.93 -10.14 -4.41
N VAL A 38 -5.16 -10.63 -3.45
CA VAL A 38 -4.50 -11.94 -3.45
C VAL A 38 -4.94 -12.68 -2.20
N THR A 39 -5.78 -13.69 -2.36
CA THR A 39 -6.34 -14.48 -1.26
C THR A 39 -7.07 -13.56 -0.25
N SER A 40 -6.54 -13.39 0.95
CA SER A 40 -7.09 -12.59 2.06
C SER A 40 -6.47 -11.20 2.17
N SER A 41 -5.64 -10.80 1.21
CA SER A 41 -4.84 -9.59 1.29
C SER A 41 -4.96 -8.73 0.05
N TRP A 42 -4.88 -7.42 0.22
CA TRP A 42 -4.64 -6.49 -0.87
C TRP A 42 -3.14 -6.29 -1.04
N VAL A 43 -2.68 -6.37 -2.29
CA VAL A 43 -1.31 -6.06 -2.68
C VAL A 43 -1.35 -4.80 -3.53
N VAL A 44 -0.69 -3.75 -3.06
CA VAL A 44 -0.62 -2.44 -3.73
C VAL A 44 0.83 -2.14 -4.07
N ASP A 45 1.10 -1.91 -5.34
CA ASP A 45 2.40 -1.51 -5.86
C ASP A 45 2.38 0.02 -6.09
N LEU A 46 3.34 0.73 -5.51
CA LEU A 46 3.48 2.19 -5.58
C LEU A 46 4.88 2.57 -6.10
N ASP A 47 4.93 3.63 -6.89
CA ASP A 47 6.14 4.33 -7.26
C ASP A 47 6.49 5.38 -6.20
N ILE A 48 7.73 5.36 -5.73
CA ILE A 48 8.28 6.32 -4.76
C ILE A 48 9.55 7.00 -5.31
N SER A 49 9.74 6.96 -6.63
CA SER A 49 10.92 7.45 -7.34
C SER A 49 10.97 8.98 -7.38
N TYR A 50 11.50 9.61 -6.33
CA TYR A 50 11.73 11.06 -6.37
C TYR A 50 12.98 11.41 -7.21
N PHE A 51 14.09 10.71 -7.01
CA PHE A 51 15.36 10.95 -7.72
C PHE A 51 15.90 9.73 -8.47
N ARG A 52 15.58 8.52 -8.00
CA ARG A 52 16.05 7.25 -8.58
C ARG A 52 14.90 6.24 -8.56
N PRO A 53 14.84 5.33 -9.54
CA PRO A 53 13.85 4.26 -9.56
C PRO A 53 13.78 3.55 -8.22
N SER A 54 12.64 3.64 -7.56
CA SER A 54 12.36 3.09 -6.24
C SER A 54 10.88 2.76 -6.16
N TYR A 55 10.57 1.54 -5.74
CA TYR A 55 9.20 1.03 -5.73
C TYR A 55 8.90 0.43 -4.36
N ILE A 56 7.64 0.50 -3.94
CA ILE A 56 7.19 -0.15 -2.72
C ILE A 56 5.95 -0.98 -2.99
N ARG A 57 6.00 -2.23 -2.53
CA ARG A 57 4.85 -3.13 -2.48
C ARG A 57 4.33 -3.16 -1.06
N VAL A 58 3.06 -2.85 -0.86
CA VAL A 58 2.38 -2.89 0.43
C VAL A 58 1.35 -4.02 0.40
N LYS A 59 1.36 -4.87 1.43
CA LYS A 59 0.36 -5.91 1.65
C LYS A 59 -0.52 -5.52 2.84
N ILE A 60 -1.83 -5.61 2.66
CA ILE A 60 -2.84 -5.18 3.64
C ILE A 60 -3.82 -6.32 3.85
N PHE A 61 -4.10 -6.68 5.10
CA PHE A 61 -5.15 -7.63 5.43
C PHE A 61 -6.52 -7.09 5.00
N ALA A 62 -7.26 -7.83 4.18
CA ALA A 62 -8.52 -7.34 3.61
C ALA A 62 -9.66 -7.26 4.63
N ASP A 63 -9.61 -8.05 5.69
CA ASP A 63 -10.62 -8.10 6.76
C ASP A 63 -10.48 -6.96 7.78
N THR A 64 -9.24 -6.52 8.04
CA THR A 64 -8.94 -5.52 9.08
C THR A 64 -8.49 -4.17 8.52
N GLY A 65 -7.96 -4.15 7.29
CA GLY A 65 -7.28 -2.98 6.73
C GLY A 65 -5.91 -2.70 7.35
N SER A 66 -5.42 -3.59 8.23
CA SER A 66 -4.10 -3.49 8.83
C SER A 66 -3.00 -3.86 7.85
N LEU A 67 -1.84 -3.23 8.00
CA LEU A 67 -0.63 -3.60 7.28
C LEU A 67 -0.24 -5.04 7.62
N GLU A 68 -0.09 -5.87 6.59
CA GLU A 68 0.45 -7.23 6.71
C GLU A 68 1.99 -7.20 6.56
N ASP A 69 2.47 -6.57 5.48
CA ASP A 69 3.89 -6.52 5.12
C ASP A 69 4.16 -5.37 4.14
N PHE A 70 5.41 -4.96 3.97
CA PHE A 70 5.83 -4.11 2.87
C PHE A 70 7.27 -4.43 2.42
N LYS A 71 7.53 -4.24 1.12
CA LYS A 71 8.86 -4.41 0.54
C LYS A 71 9.22 -3.22 -0.32
N VAL A 72 10.38 -2.63 -0.05
CA VAL A 72 11.00 -1.61 -0.89
C VAL A 72 11.99 -2.26 -1.84
N THR A 73 11.91 -1.89 -3.12
CA THR A 73 12.87 -2.25 -4.16
C THR A 73 13.55 -0.98 -4.64
N LEU A 74 14.87 -0.92 -4.50
CA LEU A 74 15.69 0.16 -5.00
C LEU A 74 16.31 -0.26 -6.35
N GLY A 75 16.25 0.61 -7.34
CA GLY A 75 16.65 0.30 -8.72
C GLY A 75 15.47 -0.07 -9.62
N PRO A 76 15.72 -0.39 -10.90
CA PRO A 76 14.67 -0.72 -11.86
C PRO A 76 13.87 -1.95 -11.42
N LEU A 77 12.57 -1.99 -11.79
CA LEU A 77 11.76 -3.20 -11.68
C LEU A 77 12.38 -4.27 -12.60
N LEU A 78 12.89 -5.34 -12.00
CA LEU A 78 13.35 -6.56 -12.70
C LEU A 78 12.22 -7.59 -12.75
#